data_AF-Q2TXH8-F1
#
_entry.id   AF-Q2TXH8-F1
#
_cell.length_a   1.000
_cell.length_b   1.000
_cell.length_c   1.000
_cell.angle_alpha   90.00
_cell.angle_beta   90.00
_cell.angle_gamma   90.00
#
_symmetry.space_group_name_H-M   'P 1'
#
loop_
_entity.id
_entity.type
_entity.pdbx_description
1 polymer ?
#
loop_
_entity_poly.entity_id
_entity_poly.type
_entity_poly.pdbx_seq_one_letter_code
_entity_poly.pdbx_strand_id
1 'polypeptide(L)'
;MNIVFIPEVLIRPNQPQGVMSLLYFEKQNLWLQAQRCNMGFFSIGPCLHSIILINRATLNLNQRPDIRAPVMEISLKNDSLITPGYIFMAPYQTELPGPYIYDTDGLTQEPRIWYGPEPMAQQPNFSMACRGRNIILNKDYAQAATVQSGDGLTLSDMHELDIIDNTSVLIAIYQPRRYNLTAYNVSADNGWVMDGVFQEINITSGKVLFEWRSLDHVGISETYTPIRLNTVVGDGLSNATAWDYFHINSVDKNDDGDYLVSARHTSCIYKISGADGSIQWRLGGTNSSIKLQDYNFSSQHDARFIQENDTVTVISLFDNASNGYRNTSSTSSGIIVSIDHATNTSSLMKRYQAPGNGLLSTSQGNLQILANQNTFIGWGNNPSISEHTEDGTPVFLATLEDPRAMNYRAFKFNWTGEPSDNPTLRTYAAAPGSATTFWVSWNGATEVDYWNFYGTTSTSEEFTLLTKADRQGFQTTYTSTDYHPRAYAEAVSSDGSSLGNSSVVNTTSSLPSQD
;
A
#
# COMPACT_ATOMS: atom_id res chain seq x y z
N MET A 1 14.04 -13.25 13.86
CA MET A 1 14.01 -11.77 13.97
C MET A 1 12.94 -11.37 12.97
N ASN A 2 11.68 -11.49 13.36
CA ASN A 2 10.57 -11.47 12.41
C ASN A 2 9.64 -10.35 12.84
N ILE A 3 9.74 -9.27 12.07
CA ILE A 3 9.16 -7.95 12.18
C ILE A 3 7.75 -7.96 11.57
N VAL A 4 7.03 -6.85 11.64
CA VAL A 4 5.80 -6.70 10.88
C VAL A 4 5.67 -5.36 10.20
N PHE A 5 5.27 -5.36 8.92
CA PHE A 5 4.99 -4.15 8.17
C PHE A 5 3.76 -4.31 7.26
N ILE A 6 2.94 -3.27 7.20
CA ILE A 6 1.99 -3.01 6.11
C ILE A 6 2.44 -1.67 5.51
N PRO A 7 2.96 -1.64 4.28
CA PRO A 7 3.26 -0.37 3.64
C PRO A 7 1.93 0.30 3.26
N GLU A 8 1.84 1.58 3.59
CA GLU A 8 1.05 2.48 2.79
C GLU A 8 2.04 3.24 1.92
N VAL A 9 1.95 3.07 0.59
CA VAL A 9 2.69 3.91 -0.35
C VAL A 9 1.74 5.02 -0.77
N LEU A 10 1.72 6.11 -0.01
CA LEU A 10 0.94 7.29 -0.33
C LEU A 10 1.85 8.26 -1.09
N ILE A 11 1.62 8.35 -2.40
CA ILE A 11 2.04 9.47 -3.24
C ILE A 11 0.72 10.19 -3.59
N ARG A 12 0.69 11.53 -3.64
CA ARG A 12 -0.51 12.28 -4.07
C ARG A 12 -0.26 12.93 -5.44
N PRO A 13 -1.29 13.09 -6.28
CA PRO A 13 -1.16 13.68 -7.61
C PRO A 13 -0.74 15.16 -7.61
N ASN A 14 -0.90 15.87 -6.49
CA ASN A 14 -0.52 17.29 -6.35
C ASN A 14 0.81 17.53 -5.64
N GLN A 15 1.59 16.48 -5.38
CA GLN A 15 2.96 16.64 -4.86
C GLN A 15 3.92 16.88 -6.03
N PRO A 16 4.95 17.74 -5.88
CA PRO A 16 6.02 17.82 -6.86
C PRO A 16 6.64 16.43 -7.04
N GLN A 17 7.07 16.12 -8.26
CA GLN A 17 7.70 14.83 -8.60
C GLN A 17 8.79 14.46 -7.58
N GLY A 18 8.78 13.20 -7.10
CA GLY A 18 9.94 12.63 -6.38
C GLY A 18 9.82 12.47 -4.87
N VAL A 19 8.62 12.40 -4.28
CA VAL A 19 8.44 12.03 -2.87
C VAL A 19 7.60 10.75 -2.75
N MET A 20 8.11 9.77 -2.01
CA MET A 20 7.40 8.53 -1.64
C MET A 20 7.31 8.46 -0.12
N SER A 21 6.17 8.06 0.44
CA SER A 21 6.07 7.85 1.88
C SER A 21 5.90 6.37 2.21
N LEU A 22 6.44 5.95 3.35
CA LEU A 22 6.38 4.60 3.89
C LEU A 22 6.14 4.69 5.39
N LEU A 23 5.49 3.70 5.99
CA LEU A 23 5.38 3.60 7.45
C LEU A 23 6.30 2.50 8.00
N TYR A 24 7.09 2.84 9.01
CA TYR A 24 8.09 2.00 9.66
C TYR A 24 7.73 1.67 11.10
N PHE A 25 7.75 0.40 11.51
CA PHE A 25 7.42 0.00 12.88
C PHE A 25 8.68 -0.24 13.72
N GLU A 26 8.79 0.43 14.88
CA GLU A 26 9.89 0.15 15.81
C GLU A 26 9.64 -1.13 16.62
N LYS A 27 10.72 -1.87 16.93
CA LYS A 27 10.71 -3.04 17.82
C LYS A 27 10.23 -2.65 19.22
N GLN A 28 8.93 -2.80 19.50
CA GLN A 28 8.47 -2.79 20.88
C GLN A 28 8.76 -4.16 21.51
N ASN A 29 9.52 -4.17 22.60
CA ASN A 29 9.79 -5.37 23.41
C ASN A 29 8.48 -5.91 24.01
N LEU A 30 7.75 -6.74 23.28
CA LEU A 30 6.63 -7.54 23.80
C LEU A 30 7.11 -8.85 24.48
N TRP A 31 8.28 -8.81 25.13
CA TRP A 31 8.87 -9.96 25.85
C TRP A 31 8.40 -10.07 27.32
N LEU A 32 7.24 -9.52 27.68
CA LEU A 32 6.77 -9.54 29.08
C LEU A 32 5.33 -10.03 29.32
N GLN A 33 4.61 -10.58 28.32
CA GLN A 33 3.22 -11.03 28.56
C GLN A 33 2.84 -12.43 28.03
N ALA A 34 3.76 -13.19 27.44
CA ALA A 34 3.48 -14.57 27.00
C ALA A 34 3.72 -15.66 28.07
N GLN A 35 4.11 -15.32 29.30
CA GLN A 35 4.45 -16.32 30.35
C GLN A 35 3.35 -16.67 31.35
N ARG A 36 2.08 -16.27 31.15
CA ARG A 36 0.99 -16.64 32.07
C ARG A 36 -0.30 -17.08 31.39
N CYS A 37 -0.21 -18.00 30.43
CA CYS A 37 -1.31 -18.91 30.11
C CYS A 37 -0.76 -20.32 29.92
N ASN A 38 -0.69 -21.08 31.02
CA ASN A 38 -0.71 -22.54 30.96
C ASN A 38 -1.98 -22.96 30.21
N MET A 39 -1.88 -23.81 29.18
CA MET A 39 -2.57 -25.11 29.09
C MET A 39 -2.30 -25.81 27.75
N GLY A 40 -1.71 -27.02 27.83
CA GLY A 40 -2.18 -28.18 27.07
C GLY A 40 -1.54 -28.51 25.71
N PHE A 41 -0.62 -29.48 25.71
CA PHE A 41 -0.05 -30.16 24.54
C PHE A 41 -0.91 -31.33 24.01
N PHE A 42 -0.54 -31.81 22.80
CA PHE A 42 -0.88 -33.03 22.02
C PHE A 42 -1.99 -32.86 20.96
N SER A 43 -1.84 -33.27 19.69
CA SER A 43 -1.10 -34.41 19.11
C SER A 43 -0.54 -34.15 17.70
N ILE A 44 0.56 -34.86 17.40
CA ILE A 44 1.29 -34.96 16.12
C ILE A 44 0.68 -36.10 15.28
N GLY A 45 0.65 -35.96 13.95
CA GLY A 45 0.27 -37.00 12.97
C GLY A 45 0.67 -36.60 11.54
N PRO A 46 0.97 -37.54 10.63
CA PRO A 46 2.28 -37.61 9.96
C PRO A 46 2.42 -36.82 8.65
N CYS A 47 3.67 -36.44 8.39
CA CYS A 47 4.17 -35.95 7.09
C CYS A 47 3.80 -36.91 5.96
N LEU A 48 3.03 -36.41 4.99
CA LEU A 48 2.94 -36.96 3.65
C LEU A 48 3.62 -35.96 2.70
N HIS A 49 4.74 -36.41 2.12
CA HIS A 49 5.46 -35.73 1.06
C HIS A 49 4.47 -35.40 -0.07
N SER A 50 4.19 -34.12 -0.25
CA SER A 50 3.52 -33.61 -1.43
C SER A 50 4.57 -32.95 -2.31
N ILE A 51 4.63 -33.45 -3.53
CA ILE A 51 5.48 -33.04 -4.64
C ILE A 51 5.51 -31.50 -4.76
N ILE A 52 6.70 -30.94 -4.82
CA ILE A 52 6.94 -29.51 -5.09
C ILE A 52 6.41 -29.20 -6.49
N LEU A 53 5.20 -28.64 -6.56
CA LEU A 53 4.81 -27.81 -7.69
C LEU A 53 5.51 -26.46 -7.46
N ILE A 54 6.49 -26.14 -8.31
CA ILE A 54 7.05 -24.80 -8.42
C ILE A 54 5.90 -23.91 -8.93
N ASN A 55 5.12 -23.34 -8.02
CA ASN A 55 4.02 -22.44 -8.37
C ASN A 55 4.60 -21.05 -8.67
N ARG A 56 4.17 -20.49 -9.80
CA ARG A 56 4.59 -19.23 -10.43
C ARG A 56 4.21 -17.94 -9.65
N ALA A 57 3.98 -18.02 -8.34
CA ALA A 57 3.47 -16.88 -7.56
C ALA A 57 4.51 -15.78 -7.29
N THR A 58 5.79 -16.06 -7.53
CA THR A 58 6.92 -15.15 -7.26
C THR A 58 7.91 -15.18 -8.42
N LEU A 59 8.47 -14.02 -8.77
CA LEU A 59 9.60 -13.94 -9.70
C LEU A 59 10.91 -14.37 -9.06
N ASN A 60 11.67 -15.19 -9.77
CA ASN A 60 13.02 -15.59 -9.36
C ASN A 60 14.06 -14.97 -10.30
N LEU A 61 14.83 -14.01 -9.76
CA LEU A 61 15.80 -13.21 -10.50
C LEU A 61 17.21 -13.77 -10.34
N ASN A 62 17.89 -14.07 -11.45
CA ASN A 62 19.22 -14.69 -11.41
C ASN A 62 20.31 -13.78 -10.84
N GLN A 63 20.19 -12.45 -11.03
CA GLN A 63 21.13 -11.48 -10.48
C GLN A 63 20.80 -11.02 -9.06
N ARG A 64 19.51 -11.08 -8.68
CA ARG A 64 18.96 -10.53 -7.44
C ARG A 64 17.97 -11.52 -6.80
N PRO A 65 18.43 -12.72 -6.37
CA PRO A 65 17.56 -13.71 -5.75
C PRO A 65 16.96 -13.23 -4.41
N ASP A 66 17.50 -12.13 -3.86
CA ASP A 66 16.93 -11.42 -2.72
C ASP A 66 15.61 -10.71 -3.05
N ILE A 67 15.37 -10.36 -4.32
CA ILE A 67 14.12 -9.77 -4.78
C ILE A 67 13.20 -10.89 -5.26
N ARG A 68 12.09 -11.06 -4.54
CA ARG A 68 11.05 -12.05 -4.79
C ARG A 68 9.70 -11.35 -4.87
N ALA A 69 9.40 -10.77 -6.03
CA ALA A 69 8.20 -9.98 -6.20
C ALA A 69 6.98 -10.86 -6.53
N PRO A 70 5.81 -10.56 -5.93
CA PRO A 70 4.56 -11.23 -6.27
C PRO A 70 4.20 -11.03 -7.74
N VAL A 71 3.86 -12.13 -8.41
CA VAL A 71 3.38 -12.12 -9.81
C VAL A 71 1.94 -11.64 -9.84
N MET A 72 1.63 -10.86 -10.88
CA MET A 72 0.30 -10.30 -11.11
C MET A 72 -0.25 -10.85 -12.43
N GLU A 73 -1.40 -11.50 -12.37
CA GLU A 73 -2.16 -11.94 -13.53
C GLU A 73 -3.00 -10.78 -14.07
N ILE A 74 -2.81 -10.40 -15.33
CA ILE A 74 -3.67 -9.42 -16.01
C ILE A 74 -4.80 -10.17 -16.72
N SER A 75 -6.03 -9.91 -16.31
CA SER A 75 -7.23 -10.49 -16.93
C SER A 75 -7.91 -9.52 -17.91
N LEU A 76 -7.60 -8.23 -17.84
CA LEU A 76 -8.07 -7.20 -18.77
C LEU A 76 -7.03 -6.11 -18.96
N LYS A 77 -6.76 -5.74 -20.21
CA LYS A 77 -5.93 -4.58 -20.57
C LYS A 77 -6.36 -3.98 -21.90
N ASN A 78 -6.58 -2.67 -21.92
CA ASN A 78 -6.76 -1.89 -23.13
C ASN A 78 -5.67 -0.81 -23.21
N ASP A 79 -4.62 -1.09 -23.98
CA ASP A 79 -3.44 -0.22 -24.11
C ASP A 79 -3.75 1.19 -24.63
N SER A 80 -4.86 1.37 -25.36
CA SER A 80 -5.24 2.67 -25.92
C SER A 80 -5.96 3.58 -24.92
N LEU A 81 -6.48 3.03 -23.81
CA LEU A 81 -7.30 3.78 -22.84
C LEU A 81 -6.73 3.75 -21.43
N ILE A 82 -5.84 2.81 -21.12
CA ILE A 82 -5.14 2.76 -19.83
C ILE A 82 -4.23 3.98 -19.69
N THR A 83 -4.25 4.59 -18.51
CA THR A 83 -3.39 5.72 -18.19
C THR A 83 -1.94 5.25 -18.12
N PRO A 84 -0.95 5.92 -18.72
CA PRO A 84 0.45 5.60 -18.50
C PRO A 84 0.86 5.81 -17.03
N GLY A 85 1.88 5.09 -16.58
CA GLY A 85 2.47 5.28 -15.25
C GLY A 85 2.74 3.99 -14.49
N TYR A 86 3.13 4.16 -13.24
CA TYR A 86 3.55 3.11 -12.32
C TYR A 86 2.50 2.86 -11.26
N ILE A 87 2.29 1.59 -10.95
CA ILE A 87 1.37 1.12 -9.94
C ILE A 87 2.17 0.81 -8.66
N PHE A 88 1.81 1.50 -7.59
CA PHE A 88 2.40 1.35 -6.26
C PHE A 88 1.48 0.47 -5.43
N MET A 89 2.03 -0.62 -4.92
CA MET A 89 1.32 -1.56 -4.07
C MET A 89 2.21 -2.05 -2.95
N ALA A 90 1.56 -2.61 -1.95
CA ALA A 90 2.15 -2.96 -0.69
C ALA A 90 1.68 -4.34 -0.19
N PRO A 91 1.72 -5.39 -1.04
CA PRO A 91 1.18 -6.69 -0.68
C PRO A 91 1.84 -7.26 0.56
N TYR A 92 1.00 -7.93 1.35
CA TYR A 92 1.39 -8.69 2.53
C TYR A 92 0.70 -10.06 2.51
N GLN A 93 1.10 -10.95 3.43
CA GLN A 93 0.77 -12.39 3.37
C GLN A 93 1.31 -13.10 2.10
N THR A 94 2.30 -12.49 1.46
CA THR A 94 3.12 -13.05 0.38
C THR A 94 4.42 -13.64 0.92
N GLU A 95 5.24 -14.23 0.04
CA GLU A 95 6.58 -14.73 0.36
C GLU A 95 7.50 -13.63 0.89
N LEU A 96 7.57 -12.51 0.18
CA LEU A 96 8.13 -11.25 0.68
C LEU A 96 7.02 -10.19 0.68
N PRO A 97 6.54 -9.78 1.86
CA PRO A 97 5.80 -8.53 2.00
C PRO A 97 6.69 -7.35 1.63
N GLY A 98 6.12 -6.29 1.06
CA GLY A 98 6.94 -5.24 0.47
C GLY A 98 6.15 -4.10 -0.16
N PRO A 99 6.68 -2.87 -0.19
CA PRO A 99 6.33 -1.94 -1.26
C PRO A 99 6.92 -2.42 -2.58
N TYR A 100 6.12 -2.34 -3.64
CA TYR A 100 6.47 -2.71 -5.01
C TYR A 100 5.95 -1.65 -5.99
N ILE A 101 6.72 -1.38 -7.04
CA ILE A 101 6.38 -0.42 -8.10
C ILE A 101 6.27 -1.16 -9.43
N TYR A 102 5.06 -1.56 -9.81
CA TYR A 102 4.77 -2.25 -11.06
C TYR A 102 4.65 -1.24 -12.22
N ASP A 103 5.06 -1.60 -13.44
CA ASP A 103 4.70 -0.84 -14.64
C ASP A 103 3.41 -1.38 -15.26
N THR A 104 2.88 -0.73 -16.29
CA THR A 104 1.76 -1.26 -17.08
C THR A 104 2.20 -1.80 -18.44
N ASP A 105 3.43 -1.52 -18.87
CA ASP A 105 3.94 -1.90 -20.19
C ASP A 105 4.66 -3.27 -20.23
N GLY A 106 5.15 -3.77 -19.08
CA GLY A 106 5.99 -4.99 -18.98
C GLY A 106 5.34 -6.18 -18.24
N LEU A 107 4.06 -6.11 -17.92
CA LEU A 107 3.37 -7.06 -17.03
C LEU A 107 3.10 -8.47 -17.60
N THR A 108 3.65 -8.86 -18.74
CA THR A 108 3.46 -10.21 -19.27
C THR A 108 4.48 -11.24 -18.77
N GLN A 109 5.42 -10.86 -17.89
CA GLN A 109 6.14 -11.84 -17.04
C GLN A 109 7.04 -11.26 -15.95
N GLU A 110 7.47 -9.99 -15.99
CA GLU A 110 8.44 -9.45 -15.03
C GLU A 110 8.15 -7.96 -14.71
N PRO A 111 7.34 -7.64 -13.68
CA PRO A 111 7.10 -6.25 -13.30
C PRO A 111 8.40 -5.51 -13.04
N ARG A 112 8.46 -4.21 -13.38
CA ARG A 112 9.44 -3.33 -12.75
C ARG A 112 9.27 -3.50 -11.25
N ILE A 113 10.37 -3.64 -10.54
CA ILE A 113 10.36 -3.81 -9.11
C ILE A 113 11.29 -2.73 -8.58
N TRP A 114 10.73 -1.86 -7.79
CA TRP A 114 11.49 -1.40 -6.64
C TRP A 114 11.10 -2.29 -5.47
N TYR A 115 12.10 -2.86 -4.82
CA TYR A 115 11.97 -3.48 -3.51
C TYR A 115 12.73 -2.62 -2.49
N GLY A 116 12.02 -2.15 -1.47
CA GLY A 116 12.62 -1.41 -0.36
C GLY A 116 13.54 -2.31 0.49
N PRO A 117 14.67 -1.81 1.04
CA PRO A 117 15.81 -2.66 1.42
C PRO A 117 15.69 -3.53 2.67
N GLU A 118 14.52 -3.72 3.28
CA GLU A 118 14.42 -4.56 4.48
C GLU A 118 13.36 -5.67 4.35
N PRO A 119 13.70 -6.94 4.64
CA PRO A 119 12.76 -8.05 4.66
C PRO A 119 11.63 -7.75 5.65
N MET A 120 10.49 -7.38 5.10
CA MET A 120 9.29 -7.10 5.87
C MET A 120 8.67 -8.41 6.29
N ALA A 121 8.66 -8.69 7.58
CA ALA A 121 8.05 -9.92 8.07
C ALA A 121 6.53 -9.76 8.28
N GLN A 122 5.85 -10.89 8.41
CA GLN A 122 4.38 -11.00 8.49
C GLN A 122 3.87 -10.71 9.92
N GLN A 123 2.70 -10.06 10.06
CA GLN A 123 1.99 -9.95 11.35
C GLN A 123 1.79 -11.36 11.91
N PRO A 124 2.29 -11.69 13.12
CA PRO A 124 1.54 -12.59 13.95
C PRO A 124 0.20 -11.89 14.21
N ASN A 125 -0.90 -12.51 13.77
CA ASN A 125 -2.27 -12.16 14.14
C ASN A 125 -2.31 -11.61 15.57
N PHE A 126 -3.02 -10.50 15.83
CA PHE A 126 -3.79 -10.22 17.07
C PHE A 126 -4.11 -8.73 17.37
N SER A 127 -3.89 -7.75 16.48
CA SER A 127 -4.57 -6.42 16.61
C SER A 127 -4.70 -5.67 15.28
N MET A 128 -5.80 -4.92 15.12
CA MET A 128 -6.05 -4.03 13.97
C MET A 128 -5.25 -2.72 14.02
N ALA A 129 -4.72 -2.37 15.20
CA ALA A 129 -3.86 -1.21 15.41
C ALA A 129 -2.40 -1.59 15.15
N CYS A 130 -1.73 -0.84 14.28
CA CYS A 130 -0.28 -0.89 14.11
C CYS A 130 0.36 0.33 14.81
N ARG A 131 1.65 0.25 15.19
CA ARG A 131 2.35 1.32 15.95
C ARG A 131 3.74 1.64 15.41
N GLY A 132 3.84 2.62 14.51
CA GLY A 132 5.07 2.95 13.79
C GLY A 132 5.35 4.45 13.64
N ARG A 133 6.50 4.74 13.04
CA ARG A 133 6.97 6.04 12.58
C ARG A 133 6.82 6.12 11.06
N ASN A 134 6.34 7.24 10.57
CA ASN A 134 6.25 7.51 9.15
C ASN A 134 7.63 7.93 8.62
N ILE A 135 8.05 7.37 7.50
CA ILE A 135 9.28 7.67 6.77
C ILE A 135 8.89 8.28 5.43
N ILE A 136 9.47 9.42 5.09
CA ILE A 136 9.34 10.04 3.78
C ILE A 136 10.65 9.82 3.04
N LEU A 137 10.58 9.28 1.84
CA LEU A 137 11.68 9.03 0.91
C LEU A 137 11.66 10.05 -0.24
N ASN A 138 12.85 10.38 -0.75
CA ASN A 138 13.01 11.16 -1.98
C ASN A 138 13.07 10.26 -3.22
N LYS A 139 13.27 10.85 -4.40
CA LYS A 139 13.39 10.15 -5.70
C LYS A 139 14.57 9.18 -5.80
N ASP A 140 15.56 9.33 -4.92
CA ASP A 140 16.72 8.43 -4.82
C ASP A 140 16.43 7.25 -3.88
N TYR A 141 15.20 7.17 -3.35
CA TYR A 141 14.76 6.27 -2.29
C TYR A 141 15.49 6.44 -0.95
N ALA A 142 16.16 7.59 -0.77
CA ALA A 142 16.79 7.95 0.49
C ALA A 142 15.77 8.60 1.43
N GLN A 143 15.90 8.31 2.72
CA GLN A 143 15.05 8.91 3.75
C GLN A 143 15.25 10.43 3.82
N ALA A 144 14.21 11.16 3.45
CA ALA A 144 14.12 12.61 3.49
C ALA A 144 13.63 13.13 4.86
N ALA A 145 12.68 12.42 5.50
CA ALA A 145 12.17 12.80 6.81
C ALA A 145 11.60 11.60 7.59
N THR A 146 11.42 11.80 8.89
CA THR A 146 10.65 10.90 9.75
C THR A 146 9.64 11.70 10.54
N VAL A 147 8.39 11.22 10.57
CA VAL A 147 7.32 11.82 11.37
C VAL A 147 6.75 10.78 12.33
N GLN A 148 6.44 11.21 13.53
CA GLN A 148 5.80 10.41 14.57
C GLN A 148 4.72 11.25 15.25
N SER A 149 3.80 10.59 15.94
CA SER A 149 2.80 11.27 16.76
C SER A 149 3.41 12.15 17.85
N GLY A 150 2.73 13.26 18.15
CA GLY A 150 3.09 14.20 19.19
C GLY A 150 2.30 14.00 20.49
N ASP A 151 2.54 14.89 21.45
CA ASP A 151 1.77 15.03 22.70
C ASP A 151 1.68 13.76 23.58
N GLY A 152 2.65 12.85 23.43
CA GLY A 152 2.75 11.63 24.24
C GLY A 152 1.76 10.54 23.86
N LEU A 153 1.12 10.64 22.69
CA LEU A 153 0.26 9.59 22.16
C LEU A 153 1.05 8.35 21.72
N THR A 154 0.33 7.24 21.52
CA THR A 154 0.91 6.07 20.84
C THR A 154 1.42 6.43 19.46
N LEU A 155 2.40 5.66 18.97
CA LEU A 155 2.92 5.78 17.61
C LEU A 155 1.81 5.68 16.56
N SER A 156 2.09 6.22 15.38
CA SER A 156 1.17 6.27 14.24
C SER A 156 0.69 4.88 13.84
N ASP A 157 -0.58 4.83 13.49
CA ASP A 157 -1.21 3.67 12.89
C ASP A 157 -1.03 3.68 11.36
N MET A 158 -1.29 2.54 10.71
CA MET A 158 -1.04 2.31 9.28
C MET A 158 -2.10 2.82 8.31
N HIS A 159 -3.24 3.30 8.78
CA HIS A 159 -4.37 3.57 7.89
C HIS A 159 -4.32 4.94 7.20
N GLU A 160 -3.44 5.85 7.64
CA GLU A 160 -3.27 7.13 6.97
C GLU A 160 -1.87 7.73 7.15
N LEU A 161 -1.29 8.16 6.04
CA LEU A 161 -0.11 9.02 5.96
C LEU A 161 -0.29 9.96 4.77
N ASP A 162 -0.69 11.20 5.03
CA ASP A 162 -0.97 12.12 3.94
C ASP A 162 -0.22 13.44 4.04
N ILE A 163 0.60 13.76 3.04
CA ILE A 163 1.39 14.98 3.00
C ILE A 163 0.54 16.12 2.45
N ILE A 164 0.46 17.22 3.21
CA ILE A 164 -0.22 18.46 2.83
C ILE A 164 0.83 19.52 2.49
N ASP A 165 0.78 20.00 1.25
CA ASP A 165 1.62 21.09 0.72
C ASP A 165 3.14 20.94 0.95
N ASN A 166 3.65 19.72 1.12
CA ASN A 166 5.03 19.43 1.53
C ASN A 166 5.47 20.04 2.88
N THR A 167 4.53 20.50 3.71
CA THR A 167 4.85 21.18 4.97
C THR A 167 4.37 20.41 6.20
N SER A 168 3.22 19.76 6.11
CA SER A 168 2.64 18.96 7.18
C SER A 168 2.19 17.59 6.68
N VAL A 169 1.92 16.70 7.62
CA VAL A 169 1.41 15.36 7.35
C VAL A 169 0.24 15.04 8.27
N LEU A 170 -0.79 14.41 7.73
CA LEU A 170 -1.89 13.81 8.48
C LEU A 170 -1.53 12.36 8.81
N ILE A 171 -1.74 11.98 10.07
CA ILE A 171 -1.51 10.61 10.54
C ILE A 171 -2.72 10.12 11.35
N ALA A 172 -3.04 8.84 11.24
CA ALA A 172 -3.99 8.17 12.11
C ALA A 172 -3.29 7.59 13.35
N ILE A 173 -3.99 7.55 14.48
CA ILE A 173 -3.48 7.03 15.76
C ILE A 173 -4.60 6.25 16.45
N TYR A 174 -4.24 5.07 16.96
CA TYR A 174 -5.13 4.20 17.73
C TYR A 174 -4.69 4.23 19.20
N GLN A 175 -5.39 5.02 20.02
CA GLN A 175 -5.03 5.31 21.40
C GLN A 175 -5.97 4.59 22.40
N PRO A 176 -5.55 3.50 23.05
CA PRO A 176 -6.36 2.87 24.09
C PRO A 176 -6.58 3.82 25.27
N ARG A 177 -7.84 3.99 25.69
CA ARG A 177 -8.24 4.80 26.85
C ARG A 177 -9.16 4.01 27.78
N ARG A 178 -9.09 4.33 29.07
CA ARG A 178 -10.07 3.87 30.05
C ARG A 178 -11.43 4.48 29.73
N TYR A 179 -12.47 3.67 29.76
CA TYR A 179 -13.83 4.12 29.48
C TYR A 179 -14.85 3.31 30.27
N ASN A 180 -15.97 3.92 30.69
CA ASN A 180 -17.03 3.20 31.38
C ASN A 180 -17.85 2.35 30.40
N LEU A 181 -17.64 1.03 30.44
CA LEU A 181 -18.31 0.05 29.59
C LEU A 181 -19.36 -0.78 30.34
N THR A 182 -19.93 -0.26 31.43
CA THR A 182 -20.96 -0.96 32.22
C THR A 182 -22.19 -1.32 31.38
N ALA A 183 -22.60 -0.44 30.45
CA ALA A 183 -23.68 -0.70 29.50
C ALA A 183 -23.40 -1.88 28.55
N TYR A 184 -22.14 -2.33 28.48
CA TYR A 184 -21.66 -3.40 27.60
C TYR A 184 -21.14 -4.62 28.40
N ASN A 185 -21.61 -4.80 29.63
CA ASN A 185 -21.25 -5.92 30.51
C ASN A 185 -19.73 -6.03 30.80
N VAL A 186 -19.09 -4.87 30.97
CA VAL A 186 -17.74 -4.75 31.53
C VAL A 186 -17.83 -3.92 32.81
N SER A 187 -17.28 -4.42 33.92
CA SER A 187 -17.31 -3.68 35.19
C SER A 187 -16.68 -2.29 35.03
N ALA A 188 -17.28 -1.27 35.66
CA ALA A 188 -16.95 0.14 35.47
C ALA A 188 -15.44 0.47 35.48
N ASP A 189 -14.66 -0.15 36.38
CA ASP A 189 -13.23 0.12 36.54
C ASP A 189 -12.31 -0.64 35.56
N ASN A 190 -12.87 -1.49 34.69
CA ASN A 190 -12.11 -2.38 33.81
C ASN A 190 -12.26 -2.08 32.32
N GLY A 191 -13.13 -1.13 31.93
CA GLY A 191 -13.39 -0.84 30.53
C GLY A 191 -12.23 -0.13 29.82
N TRP A 192 -11.96 -0.59 28.60
CA TRP A 192 -11.01 0.00 27.65
C TRP A 192 -11.65 0.14 26.28
N VAL A 193 -11.50 1.32 25.68
CA VAL A 193 -11.95 1.64 24.33
C VAL A 193 -10.77 2.16 23.52
N MET A 194 -10.73 1.82 22.24
CA MET A 194 -9.77 2.39 21.31
C MET A 194 -10.28 3.75 20.83
N ASP A 195 -9.58 4.82 21.20
CA ASP A 195 -9.83 6.16 20.69
C ASP A 195 -9.20 6.30 19.30
N GLY A 196 -10.02 6.57 18.29
CA GLY A 196 -9.55 6.95 16.97
C GLY A 196 -9.13 8.41 16.99
N VAL A 197 -7.85 8.66 16.77
CA VAL A 197 -7.24 10.00 16.81
C VAL A 197 -6.58 10.28 15.46
N PHE A 198 -6.58 11.53 15.02
CA PHE A 198 -5.65 11.98 13.98
C PHE A 198 -4.91 13.24 14.41
N GLN A 199 -3.72 13.41 13.86
CA GLN A 199 -2.92 14.60 14.04
C GLN A 199 -2.49 15.14 12.67
N GLU A 200 -2.49 16.47 12.53
CA GLU A 200 -1.70 17.16 11.52
C GLU A 200 -0.38 17.61 12.15
N ILE A 201 0.75 17.21 11.56
CA ILE A 201 2.07 17.44 12.13
C ILE A 201 2.94 18.14 11.11
N ASN A 202 3.59 19.24 11.51
CA ASN A 202 4.59 19.88 10.67
C ASN A 202 5.81 18.96 10.49
N ILE A 203 6.15 18.62 9.25
CA ILE A 203 7.17 17.61 8.92
C ILE A 203 8.56 18.03 9.45
N THR A 204 8.91 19.32 9.33
CA THR A 204 10.25 19.80 9.70
C THR A 204 10.44 19.96 11.20
N SER A 205 9.44 20.51 11.90
CA SER A 205 9.54 20.84 13.33
C SER A 205 9.04 19.73 14.26
N GLY A 206 8.25 18.78 13.74
CA GLY A 206 7.55 17.77 14.54
C GLY A 206 6.42 18.34 15.41
N LYS A 207 6.04 19.61 15.23
CA LYS A 207 4.97 20.26 16.00
C LYS A 207 3.60 19.75 15.55
N VAL A 208 2.77 19.34 16.51
CA VAL A 208 1.34 19.08 16.28
C VAL A 208 0.64 20.41 15.98
N LEU A 209 0.06 20.50 14.79
CA LEU A 209 -0.71 21.65 14.32
C LEU A 209 -2.20 21.51 14.67
N PHE A 210 -2.71 20.28 14.62
CA PHE A 210 -4.08 19.95 14.96
C PHE A 210 -4.16 18.53 15.50
N GLU A 211 -5.07 18.28 16.44
CA GLU A 211 -5.38 16.96 16.98
C GLU A 211 -6.89 16.83 17.18
N TRP A 212 -7.45 15.69 16.77
CA TRP A 212 -8.86 15.39 16.98
C TRP A 212 -9.04 13.97 17.52
N ARG A 213 -9.96 13.80 18.47
CA ARG A 213 -10.19 12.53 19.17
C ARG A 213 -11.64 12.09 19.08
N SER A 214 -11.87 10.89 18.58
CA SER A 214 -13.21 10.34 18.39
C SER A 214 -14.06 10.37 19.66
N LEU A 215 -13.48 10.03 20.82
CA LEU A 215 -14.23 9.94 22.08
C LEU A 215 -14.75 11.28 22.62
N ASP A 216 -14.21 12.40 22.14
CA ASP A 216 -14.69 13.74 22.52
C ASP A 216 -15.94 14.14 21.69
N HIS A 217 -16.23 13.45 20.59
CA HIS A 217 -17.21 13.89 19.59
C HIS A 217 -18.23 12.83 19.13
N VAL A 218 -17.91 11.54 19.24
CA VAL A 218 -18.72 10.43 18.72
C VAL A 218 -19.00 9.41 19.82
N GLY A 219 -20.28 9.11 20.04
CA GLY A 219 -20.70 8.18 21.08
C GLY A 219 -20.33 6.74 20.72
N ILE A 220 -19.84 5.97 21.71
CA ILE A 220 -19.48 4.56 21.50
C ILE A 220 -20.66 3.66 21.07
N SER A 221 -21.90 4.10 21.27
CA SER A 221 -23.11 3.41 20.83
C SER A 221 -23.42 3.59 19.34
N GLU A 222 -22.73 4.49 18.63
CA GLU A 222 -22.93 4.74 17.19
C GLU A 222 -22.28 3.69 16.30
N THR A 223 -21.56 2.72 16.90
CA THR A 223 -20.89 1.65 16.19
C THR A 223 -21.86 0.54 15.75
N TYR A 224 -21.64 0.02 14.54
CA TYR A 224 -22.27 -1.21 14.07
C TYR A 224 -21.48 -2.47 14.46
N THR A 225 -20.36 -2.32 15.16
CA THR A 225 -19.43 -3.39 15.53
C THR A 225 -19.54 -3.67 17.04
N PRO A 226 -20.27 -4.71 17.48
CA PRO A 226 -20.43 -5.02 18.89
C PRO A 226 -19.10 -5.36 19.57
N ILE A 227 -18.97 -5.02 20.86
CA ILE A 227 -17.86 -5.50 21.68
C ILE A 227 -17.78 -7.03 21.64
N ARG A 228 -16.56 -7.60 21.65
CA ARG A 228 -16.31 -9.05 21.56
C ARG A 228 -16.81 -9.71 20.27
N LEU A 229 -17.07 -8.95 19.20
CA LEU A 229 -17.46 -9.53 17.91
C LEU A 229 -16.41 -10.54 17.40
N ASN A 230 -15.13 -10.21 17.56
CA ASN A 230 -14.00 -11.10 17.33
C ASN A 230 -12.76 -10.57 18.09
N THR A 231 -11.65 -11.29 17.97
CA THR A 231 -10.37 -10.95 18.62
C THR A 231 -9.78 -9.62 18.16
N VAL A 232 -10.11 -9.19 16.94
CA VAL A 232 -9.58 -7.96 16.33
C VAL A 232 -10.31 -6.73 16.87
N VAL A 233 -11.63 -6.82 17.05
CA VAL A 233 -12.49 -5.76 17.61
C VAL A 233 -12.22 -5.53 19.10
N GLY A 234 -11.76 -6.56 19.82
CA GLY A 234 -11.43 -6.47 21.23
C GLY A 234 -12.61 -6.74 22.17
N ASP A 235 -12.28 -7.10 23.42
CA ASP A 235 -13.24 -7.42 24.47
C ASP A 235 -13.44 -6.30 25.51
N GLY A 236 -12.66 -5.22 25.39
CA GLY A 236 -12.66 -4.05 26.25
C GLY A 236 -12.14 -4.30 27.67
N LEU A 237 -11.47 -5.43 27.94
CA LEU A 237 -11.01 -5.82 29.29
C LEU A 237 -9.59 -5.36 29.60
N SER A 238 -8.81 -4.95 28.60
CA SER A 238 -7.43 -4.50 28.78
C SER A 238 -7.04 -3.44 27.75
N ASN A 239 -5.91 -2.76 27.96
CA ASN A 239 -5.33 -1.84 26.97
C ASN A 239 -5.07 -2.55 25.63
N ALA A 240 -4.59 -3.80 25.66
CA ALA A 240 -4.25 -4.58 24.47
C ALA A 240 -5.49 -5.10 23.71
N THR A 241 -6.62 -5.23 24.40
CA THR A 241 -7.90 -5.74 23.84
C THR A 241 -8.99 -4.69 23.93
N ALA A 242 -8.61 -3.41 23.91
CA ALA A 242 -9.53 -2.28 23.97
C ALA A 242 -10.56 -2.40 22.83
N TRP A 243 -11.82 -2.06 23.12
CA TRP A 243 -12.88 -2.16 22.14
C TRP A 243 -12.73 -1.11 21.04
N ASP A 244 -12.52 -1.56 19.81
CA ASP A 244 -12.45 -0.71 18.63
C ASP A 244 -13.84 -0.39 18.10
N TYR A 245 -14.44 0.67 18.62
CA TYR A 245 -15.80 1.10 18.26
C TYR A 245 -15.84 2.00 17.01
N PHE A 246 -14.76 2.73 16.72
CA PHE A 246 -14.74 3.80 15.70
C PHE A 246 -14.00 3.36 14.43
N HIS A 247 -12.79 2.84 14.58
CA HIS A 247 -11.90 2.41 13.49
C HIS A 247 -11.69 3.48 12.42
N ILE A 248 -10.93 4.52 12.77
CA ILE A 248 -10.50 5.56 11.84
C ILE A 248 -9.60 4.95 10.76
N ASN A 249 -9.91 5.19 9.48
CA ASN A 249 -9.17 4.57 8.39
C ASN A 249 -8.79 5.49 7.22
N SER A 250 -9.21 6.75 7.24
CA SER A 250 -8.65 7.78 6.36
C SER A 250 -8.97 9.16 6.91
N VAL A 251 -8.08 10.10 6.60
CA VAL A 251 -8.20 11.52 6.90
C VAL A 251 -7.73 12.31 5.68
N ASP A 252 -8.51 13.27 5.25
CA ASP A 252 -8.17 14.24 4.20
C ASP A 252 -8.40 15.66 4.70
N LYS A 253 -7.83 16.66 4.02
CA LYS A 253 -7.97 18.08 4.36
C LYS A 253 -8.34 18.88 3.11
N ASN A 254 -9.29 19.80 3.25
CA ASN A 254 -9.68 20.73 2.17
C ASN A 254 -8.87 22.04 2.24
N ASP A 255 -9.09 22.91 1.25
CA ASP A 255 -8.40 24.21 1.16
C ASP A 255 -8.78 25.19 2.28
N ASP A 256 -9.97 25.03 2.89
CA ASP A 256 -10.42 25.84 4.04
C ASP A 256 -9.78 25.40 5.36
N GLY A 257 -9.08 24.27 5.36
CA GLY A 257 -8.42 23.69 6.51
C GLY A 257 -9.30 22.76 7.36
N ASP A 258 -10.50 22.42 6.91
CA ASP A 258 -11.36 21.41 7.50
C ASP A 258 -10.93 20.00 7.07
N TYR A 259 -11.29 19.00 7.88
CA TYR A 259 -10.88 17.62 7.68
C TYR A 259 -12.05 16.69 7.34
N LEU A 260 -11.80 15.70 6.49
CA LEU A 260 -12.72 14.61 6.18
C LEU A 260 -12.21 13.34 6.84
N VAL A 261 -12.99 12.74 7.73
CA VAL A 261 -12.61 11.53 8.47
C VAL A 261 -13.53 10.38 8.11
N SER A 262 -12.96 9.24 7.73
CA SER A 262 -13.70 7.99 7.56
C SER A 262 -13.53 7.07 8.75
N ALA A 263 -14.65 6.52 9.22
CA ALA A 263 -14.67 5.56 10.32
C ALA A 263 -15.45 4.29 9.91
N ARG A 264 -14.73 3.18 9.79
CA ARG A 264 -15.24 1.90 9.30
C ARG A 264 -16.38 1.37 10.17
N HIS A 265 -16.19 1.37 11.49
CA HIS A 265 -17.09 0.68 12.42
C HIS A 265 -18.39 1.45 12.68
N THR A 266 -18.39 2.76 12.46
CA THR A 266 -19.63 3.55 12.45
C THR A 266 -20.27 3.63 11.06
N SER A 267 -19.59 3.16 10.01
CA SER A 267 -20.02 3.30 8.61
C SER A 267 -20.43 4.73 8.26
N CYS A 268 -19.62 5.69 8.71
CA CYS A 268 -19.89 7.11 8.63
C CYS A 268 -18.64 7.88 8.20
N ILE A 269 -18.87 8.93 7.41
CA ILE A 269 -17.90 9.96 7.05
C ILE A 269 -18.25 11.24 7.81
N TYR A 270 -17.25 11.89 8.39
CA TYR A 270 -17.39 13.09 9.20
C TYR A 270 -16.61 14.23 8.56
N LYS A 271 -17.23 15.40 8.38
CA LYS A 271 -16.47 16.64 8.17
C LYS A 271 -16.25 17.32 9.51
N ILE A 272 -15.00 17.63 9.80
CA ILE A 272 -14.52 18.18 11.06
C ILE A 272 -14.00 19.59 10.78
N SER A 273 -14.43 20.58 11.58
CA SER A 273 -13.91 21.93 11.42
C SER A 273 -12.45 22.00 11.88
N GLY A 274 -11.58 22.58 11.05
CA GLY A 274 -10.19 22.83 11.42
C GLY A 274 -10.01 23.94 12.44
N ALA A 275 -11.05 24.74 12.69
CA ALA A 275 -11.00 25.84 13.65
C ALA A 275 -11.16 25.38 15.10
N ASP A 276 -12.06 24.42 15.36
CA ASP A 276 -12.45 24.02 16.72
C ASP A 276 -12.68 22.52 16.92
N GLY A 277 -12.52 21.69 15.87
CA GLY A 277 -12.73 20.25 15.94
C GLY A 277 -14.20 19.80 15.97
N SER A 278 -15.16 20.71 15.82
CA SER A 278 -16.58 20.35 15.77
C SER A 278 -16.94 19.54 14.52
N ILE A 279 -17.85 18.58 14.66
CA ILE A 279 -18.39 17.84 13.50
C ILE A 279 -19.41 18.75 12.79
N GLN A 280 -19.09 19.18 11.58
CA GLN A 280 -19.96 20.00 10.74
C GLN A 280 -21.11 19.18 10.15
N TRP A 281 -20.79 17.99 9.61
CA TRP A 281 -21.79 17.06 9.11
C TRP A 281 -21.34 15.61 9.18
N ARG A 282 -22.32 14.70 9.13
CA ARG A 282 -22.17 13.24 9.12
C ARG A 282 -22.88 12.68 7.89
N LEU A 283 -22.16 11.90 7.10
CA LEU A 283 -22.71 11.14 5.97
C LEU A 283 -22.66 9.66 6.31
N GLY A 284 -23.83 9.03 6.47
CA GLY A 284 -23.95 7.64 6.89
C GLY A 284 -24.04 7.48 8.41
N GLY A 285 -23.89 6.25 8.88
CA GLY A 285 -23.99 5.91 10.30
C GLY A 285 -25.40 6.01 10.89
N THR A 286 -25.48 5.80 12.21
CA THR A 286 -26.75 5.85 12.95
C THR A 286 -27.29 7.27 13.15
N ASN A 287 -26.41 8.28 13.04
CA ASN A 287 -26.71 9.69 13.30
C ASN A 287 -26.39 10.59 12.09
N SER A 288 -26.63 10.11 10.87
CA SER A 288 -26.40 10.89 9.64
C SER A 288 -27.14 12.23 9.68
N SER A 289 -26.44 13.34 9.43
CA SER A 289 -27.06 14.66 9.23
C SER A 289 -27.37 14.92 7.75
N ILE A 290 -26.72 14.17 6.85
CA ILE A 290 -26.96 14.20 5.41
C ILE A 290 -27.79 12.98 5.01
N LYS A 291 -28.88 13.19 4.28
CA LYS A 291 -29.74 12.10 3.79
C LYS A 291 -29.20 11.53 2.48
N LEU A 292 -28.83 10.25 2.46
CA LEU A 292 -28.46 9.54 1.23
C LEU A 292 -29.71 9.31 0.35
N GLN A 293 -29.64 9.68 -0.93
CA GLN A 293 -30.71 9.50 -1.90
C GLN A 293 -30.48 8.27 -2.77
N ASP A 294 -31.23 7.19 -2.51
CA ASP A 294 -31.27 5.98 -3.34
C ASP A 294 -29.93 5.24 -3.48
N TYR A 295 -29.05 5.39 -2.50
CA TYR A 295 -27.85 4.57 -2.35
C TYR A 295 -27.51 4.33 -0.88
N ASN A 296 -26.62 3.38 -0.63
CA ASN A 296 -26.02 3.11 0.67
C ASN A 296 -24.52 2.82 0.50
N PHE A 297 -23.81 2.78 1.62
CA PHE A 297 -22.46 2.27 1.75
C PHE A 297 -22.25 1.78 3.19
N SER A 298 -21.21 0.98 3.43
CA SER A 298 -20.82 0.62 4.79
C SER A 298 -19.38 0.15 4.88
N SER A 299 -18.77 0.28 6.05
CA SER A 299 -17.41 -0.20 6.32
C SER A 299 -16.36 0.36 5.35
N GLN A 300 -16.63 1.55 4.82
CA GLN A 300 -15.91 2.21 3.74
C GLN A 300 -14.49 2.62 4.14
N HIS A 301 -13.63 2.80 3.14
CA HIS A 301 -12.24 3.26 3.27
C HIS A 301 -11.95 4.41 2.30
N ASP A 302 -10.86 5.12 2.58
CA ASP A 302 -10.25 6.12 1.69
C ASP A 302 -11.23 7.20 1.23
N ALA A 303 -11.87 7.88 2.18
CA ALA A 303 -12.72 9.02 1.85
C ALA A 303 -11.85 10.24 1.53
N ARG A 304 -12.03 10.83 0.34
CA ARG A 304 -11.23 11.96 -0.15
C ARG A 304 -12.12 13.08 -0.67
N PHE A 305 -11.75 14.33 -0.42
CA PHE A 305 -12.33 15.47 -1.09
C PHE A 305 -11.97 15.43 -2.58
N ILE A 306 -12.95 15.71 -3.44
CA ILE A 306 -12.73 15.92 -4.88
C ILE A 306 -12.89 17.40 -5.20
N GLN A 307 -13.97 17.99 -4.71
CA GLN A 307 -14.30 19.39 -4.92
C GLN A 307 -15.20 19.87 -3.78
N GLU A 308 -15.03 21.11 -3.35
CA GLU A 308 -15.94 21.73 -2.41
C GLU A 308 -16.16 23.21 -2.75
N ASN A 309 -17.37 23.69 -2.47
CA ASN A 309 -17.73 25.10 -2.38
C ASN A 309 -18.83 25.27 -1.32
N ASP A 310 -19.26 26.51 -1.09
CA ASP A 310 -20.27 26.87 -0.07
C ASP A 310 -21.57 26.05 -0.10
N THR A 311 -21.93 25.47 -1.24
CA THR A 311 -23.22 24.77 -1.45
C THR A 311 -23.07 23.28 -1.70
N VAL A 312 -21.95 22.83 -2.24
CA VAL A 312 -21.75 21.45 -2.67
C VAL A 312 -20.38 20.93 -2.26
N THR A 313 -20.36 19.76 -1.63
CA THR A 313 -19.14 18.94 -1.46
C THR A 313 -19.25 17.70 -2.34
N VAL A 314 -18.18 17.36 -3.06
CA VAL A 314 -18.04 16.11 -3.80
C VAL A 314 -16.89 15.32 -3.19
N ILE A 315 -17.14 14.06 -2.85
CA ILE A 315 -16.15 13.16 -2.26
C ILE A 315 -16.12 11.81 -2.99
N SER A 316 -14.94 11.18 -3.02
CA SER A 316 -14.79 9.75 -3.34
C SER A 316 -14.66 8.93 -2.07
N LEU A 317 -15.05 7.66 -2.15
CA LEU A 317 -14.73 6.63 -1.15
C LEU A 317 -14.75 5.24 -1.79
N PHE A 318 -14.05 4.29 -1.16
CA PHE A 318 -14.18 2.87 -1.46
C PHE A 318 -15.24 2.25 -0.55
N ASP A 319 -16.39 1.89 -1.12
CA ASP A 319 -17.49 1.22 -0.42
C ASP A 319 -17.22 -0.28 -0.37
N ASN A 320 -16.68 -0.74 0.75
CA ASN A 320 -16.51 -2.17 1.03
C ASN A 320 -17.84 -2.92 1.01
N ALA A 321 -18.93 -2.27 1.40
CA ALA A 321 -20.27 -2.82 1.53
C ALA A 321 -20.39 -4.03 2.48
N SER A 322 -19.32 -4.43 3.18
CA SER A 322 -19.30 -5.54 4.11
C SER A 322 -18.24 -5.38 5.18
N ASN A 323 -18.53 -5.86 6.40
CA ASN A 323 -17.52 -6.12 7.44
C ASN A 323 -17.29 -7.61 7.71
N GLY A 324 -17.81 -8.50 6.85
CA GLY A 324 -17.81 -9.95 7.03
C GLY A 324 -18.96 -10.51 7.87
N TYR A 325 -19.72 -9.66 8.56
CA TYR A 325 -20.88 -10.05 9.38
C TYR A 325 -22.18 -9.40 8.90
N ARG A 326 -22.09 -8.20 8.32
CA ARG A 326 -23.19 -7.42 7.76
C ARG A 326 -22.79 -6.94 6.39
N ASN A 327 -23.72 -7.04 5.44
CA ASN A 327 -23.53 -6.62 4.07
C ASN A 327 -24.63 -5.64 3.67
N THR A 328 -24.27 -4.54 3.01
CA THR A 328 -25.19 -3.58 2.40
C THR A 328 -25.33 -3.79 0.88
N SER A 329 -24.38 -4.50 0.27
CA SER A 329 -24.37 -4.93 -1.13
C SER A 329 -23.69 -6.31 -1.27
N SER A 330 -23.90 -6.98 -2.41
CA SER A 330 -23.21 -8.22 -2.77
C SER A 330 -21.79 -8.00 -3.31
N THR A 331 -21.45 -6.76 -3.69
CA THR A 331 -20.15 -6.38 -4.24
C THR A 331 -19.72 -5.03 -3.66
N SER A 332 -18.42 -4.85 -3.51
CA SER A 332 -17.79 -3.57 -3.20
C SER A 332 -17.73 -2.70 -4.46
N SER A 333 -17.54 -1.39 -4.26
CA SER A 333 -17.37 -0.46 -5.37
C SER A 333 -16.63 0.80 -4.95
N GLY A 334 -15.88 1.39 -5.87
CA GLY A 334 -15.51 2.79 -5.75
C GLY A 334 -16.72 3.67 -6.04
N ILE A 335 -17.01 4.68 -5.21
CA ILE A 335 -18.12 5.61 -5.46
C ILE A 335 -17.69 7.06 -5.34
N ILE A 336 -18.37 7.92 -6.11
CA ILE A 336 -18.31 9.37 -5.99
C ILE A 336 -19.70 9.86 -5.66
N VAL A 337 -19.81 10.69 -4.63
CA VAL A 337 -21.08 11.25 -4.15
C VAL A 337 -20.98 12.76 -4.04
N SER A 338 -22.07 13.45 -4.30
CA SER A 338 -22.23 14.89 -4.02
C SER A 338 -23.08 15.08 -2.78
N ILE A 339 -22.83 16.13 -2.03
CA ILE A 339 -23.60 16.57 -0.87
C ILE A 339 -24.07 17.99 -1.17
N ASP A 340 -25.38 18.20 -1.19
CA ASP A 340 -26.01 19.52 -1.25
C ASP A 340 -26.31 19.99 0.17
N HIS A 341 -25.62 21.05 0.61
CA HIS A 341 -25.75 21.60 1.96
C HIS A 341 -27.02 22.41 2.18
N ALA A 342 -27.66 22.91 1.12
CA ALA A 342 -28.93 23.62 1.24
C ALA A 342 -30.08 22.65 1.56
N THR A 343 -30.03 21.44 1.00
CA THR A 343 -31.04 20.41 1.21
C THR A 343 -30.63 19.34 2.24
N ASN A 344 -29.37 19.31 2.65
CA ASN A 344 -28.75 18.25 3.45
C ASN A 344 -29.00 16.86 2.85
N THR A 345 -28.82 16.74 1.54
CA THR A 345 -28.96 15.47 0.83
C THR A 345 -27.69 15.11 0.08
N SER A 346 -27.45 13.82 -0.06
CA SER A 346 -26.35 13.32 -0.87
C SER A 346 -26.88 12.44 -1.99
N SER A 347 -26.28 12.56 -3.17
CA SER A 347 -26.63 11.80 -4.37
C SER A 347 -25.41 11.08 -4.92
N LEU A 348 -25.61 9.82 -5.32
CA LEU A 348 -24.58 9.02 -5.99
C LEU A 348 -24.33 9.57 -7.40
N MET A 349 -23.10 9.99 -7.68
CA MET A 349 -22.71 10.51 -9.01
C MET A 349 -22.12 9.40 -9.89
N LYS A 350 -21.24 8.59 -9.32
CA LYS A 350 -20.53 7.51 -10.03
C LYS A 350 -20.41 6.28 -9.13
N ARG A 351 -20.46 5.10 -9.75
CA ARG A 351 -20.18 3.81 -9.11
C ARG A 351 -19.33 2.98 -10.06
N TYR A 352 -18.16 2.58 -9.59
CA TYR A 352 -17.19 1.78 -10.32
C TYR A 352 -17.15 0.38 -9.71
N GLN A 353 -17.47 -0.63 -10.50
CA GLN A 353 -17.51 -2.04 -10.07
C GLN A 353 -16.37 -2.81 -10.71
N ALA A 354 -15.85 -3.82 -10.00
CA ALA A 354 -14.89 -4.74 -10.60
C ALA A 354 -15.56 -5.47 -11.79
N PRO A 355 -14.81 -5.76 -12.87
CA PRO A 355 -15.33 -6.52 -14.01
C PRO A 355 -15.91 -7.89 -13.62
N GLY A 356 -16.71 -8.47 -14.52
CA GLY A 356 -17.30 -9.79 -14.34
C GLY A 356 -18.40 -9.80 -13.27
N ASN A 357 -18.28 -10.68 -12.28
CA ASN A 357 -19.26 -10.82 -11.19
C ASN A 357 -19.05 -9.82 -10.04
N GLY A 358 -18.08 -8.91 -10.18
CA GLY A 358 -17.64 -8.00 -9.13
C GLY A 358 -16.76 -8.68 -8.08
N LEU A 359 -16.30 -7.88 -7.12
CA LEU A 359 -15.51 -8.31 -5.97
C LEU A 359 -16.18 -7.82 -4.69
N LEU A 360 -16.08 -8.59 -3.60
CA LEU A 360 -16.54 -8.17 -2.27
C LEU A 360 -15.37 -8.19 -1.30
N SER A 361 -14.92 -7.01 -0.91
CA SER A 361 -13.80 -6.79 -0.01
C SER A 361 -14.32 -6.35 1.35
N THR A 362 -14.08 -7.13 2.39
CA THR A 362 -14.58 -6.88 3.75
C THR A 362 -13.75 -5.86 4.52
N SER A 363 -12.61 -5.43 3.95
CA SER A 363 -11.74 -4.41 4.52
C SER A 363 -10.83 -3.79 3.46
N GLN A 364 -10.26 -2.62 3.79
CA GLN A 364 -9.23 -1.95 2.99
C GLN A 364 -9.75 -1.49 1.61
N GLY A 365 -8.85 -1.05 0.74
CA GLY A 365 -9.16 -0.57 -0.60
C GLY A 365 -9.22 0.96 -0.68
N ASN A 366 -9.19 1.45 -1.92
CA ASN A 366 -9.18 2.88 -2.22
C ASN A 366 -9.69 3.18 -3.62
N LEU A 367 -10.04 4.45 -3.84
CA LEU A 367 -10.37 5.01 -5.14
C LEU A 367 -9.47 6.21 -5.39
N GLN A 368 -8.71 6.18 -6.49
CA GLN A 368 -7.91 7.31 -6.95
C GLN A 368 -8.42 7.81 -8.31
N ILE A 369 -8.75 9.09 -8.38
CA ILE A 369 -9.01 9.76 -9.67
C ILE A 369 -7.66 10.17 -10.27
N LEU A 370 -7.41 9.79 -11.52
CA LEU A 370 -6.18 10.07 -12.26
C LEU A 370 -6.31 11.38 -13.05
N ALA A 371 -5.17 11.93 -13.50
CA ALA A 371 -5.13 13.21 -14.20
C ALA A 371 -5.93 13.26 -15.52
N ASN A 372 -6.18 12.10 -16.14
CA ASN A 372 -7.01 11.98 -17.34
C ASN A 372 -8.48 11.64 -17.03
N GLN A 373 -8.92 11.79 -15.78
CA GLN A 373 -10.25 11.46 -15.27
C GLN A 373 -10.59 9.96 -15.22
N ASN A 374 -9.66 9.08 -15.59
CA ASN A 374 -9.81 7.66 -15.27
C ASN A 374 -9.78 7.46 -13.76
N THR A 375 -10.35 6.36 -13.30
CA THR A 375 -10.38 5.96 -11.89
C THR A 375 -9.58 4.68 -11.70
N PHE A 376 -8.59 4.72 -10.82
CA PHE A 376 -7.81 3.57 -10.39
C PHE A 376 -8.31 3.07 -9.03
N ILE A 377 -8.48 1.76 -8.88
CA ILE A 377 -9.09 1.15 -7.68
C ILE A 377 -8.18 0.03 -7.17
N GLY A 378 -7.84 0.11 -5.88
CA GLY A 378 -7.33 -1.02 -5.11
C GLY A 378 -8.49 -1.74 -4.43
N TRP A 379 -8.63 -3.04 -4.66
CA TRP A 379 -9.75 -3.85 -4.14
C TRP A 379 -9.50 -4.41 -2.72
N GLY A 380 -8.64 -3.76 -1.93
CA GLY A 380 -8.42 -4.09 -0.52
C GLY A 380 -7.97 -5.53 -0.27
N ASN A 381 -8.65 -6.24 0.65
CA ASN A 381 -8.28 -7.61 0.98
C ASN A 381 -8.44 -8.62 -0.17
N ASN A 382 -9.06 -8.24 -1.30
CA ASN A 382 -8.88 -8.94 -2.57
C ASN A 382 -7.68 -8.29 -3.25
N PRO A 383 -6.58 -9.03 -3.54
CA PRO A 383 -5.32 -8.46 -4.03
C PRO A 383 -5.40 -8.11 -5.53
N SER A 384 -6.45 -7.41 -5.92
CA SER A 384 -6.76 -6.98 -7.27
C SER A 384 -6.68 -5.46 -7.38
N ILE A 385 -6.39 -5.00 -8.58
CA ILE A 385 -6.40 -3.60 -8.97
C ILE A 385 -7.14 -3.46 -10.30
N SER A 386 -7.84 -2.34 -10.50
CA SER A 386 -8.46 -2.04 -11.78
C SER A 386 -8.32 -0.57 -12.16
N GLU A 387 -8.44 -0.31 -13.45
CA GLU A 387 -8.61 1.04 -13.97
C GLU A 387 -9.87 1.11 -14.83
N HIS A 388 -10.62 2.19 -14.66
CA HIS A 388 -11.84 2.49 -15.36
C HIS A 388 -11.74 3.86 -16.03
N THR A 389 -12.34 4.03 -17.20
CA THR A 389 -12.59 5.36 -17.76
C THR A 389 -13.56 6.16 -16.89
N GLU A 390 -13.65 7.47 -17.11
CA GLU A 390 -14.54 8.36 -16.34
C GLU A 390 -16.01 7.90 -16.32
N ASP A 391 -16.49 7.27 -17.40
CA ASP A 391 -17.84 6.74 -17.53
C ASP A 391 -18.06 5.39 -16.82
N GLY A 392 -16.99 4.77 -16.30
CA GLY A 392 -17.01 3.51 -15.57
C GLY A 392 -16.57 2.28 -16.38
N THR A 393 -16.26 2.43 -17.67
CA THR A 393 -15.81 1.30 -18.50
C THR A 393 -14.48 0.75 -18.00
N PRO A 394 -14.38 -0.54 -17.64
CA PRO A 394 -13.11 -1.12 -17.20
C PRO A 394 -12.13 -1.24 -18.39
N VAL A 395 -10.91 -0.78 -18.17
CA VAL A 395 -9.82 -0.82 -19.17
C VAL A 395 -8.60 -1.59 -18.67
N PHE A 396 -8.54 -1.88 -17.37
CA PHE A 396 -7.50 -2.69 -16.76
C PHE A 396 -8.05 -3.49 -15.57
N LEU A 397 -7.64 -4.75 -15.44
CA LEU A 397 -7.86 -5.57 -14.25
C LEU A 397 -6.69 -6.53 -14.09
N ALA A 398 -6.09 -6.52 -12.90
CA ALA A 398 -5.00 -7.40 -12.57
C ALA A 398 -5.09 -7.86 -11.11
N THR A 399 -4.64 -9.08 -10.82
CA THR A 399 -4.74 -9.73 -9.50
C THR A 399 -3.44 -10.43 -9.17
N LEU A 400 -2.98 -10.35 -7.92
CA LEU A 400 -1.81 -11.14 -7.49
C LEU A 400 -2.12 -12.63 -7.54
N GLU A 401 -1.19 -13.43 -8.08
CA GLU A 401 -1.37 -14.88 -8.24
C GLU A 401 -1.37 -15.64 -6.90
N ASP A 402 -0.70 -15.12 -5.86
CA ASP A 402 -0.71 -15.76 -4.53
C ASP A 402 -2.10 -15.58 -3.89
N PRO A 403 -2.90 -16.65 -3.72
CA PRO A 403 -4.26 -16.55 -3.18
C PRO A 403 -4.31 -16.14 -1.71
N ARG A 404 -3.16 -16.10 -1.02
CA ARG A 404 -3.04 -15.61 0.36
C ARG A 404 -2.75 -14.11 0.41
N ALA A 405 -2.32 -13.51 -0.70
CA ALA A 405 -1.93 -12.12 -0.73
C ALA A 405 -3.11 -11.21 -0.39
N MET A 406 -2.81 -10.12 0.28
CA MET A 406 -3.72 -8.99 0.47
C MET A 406 -2.98 -7.71 0.14
N ASN A 407 -3.71 -6.66 -0.24
CA ASN A 407 -3.13 -5.36 -0.52
C ASN A 407 -3.99 -4.24 0.10
N TYR A 408 -3.40 -3.42 0.96
CA TYR A 408 -4.16 -2.42 1.72
C TYR A 408 -4.77 -1.34 0.82
N ARG A 409 -3.92 -0.63 0.06
CA ARG A 409 -4.30 0.33 -0.97
C ARG A 409 -3.37 0.16 -2.17
N ALA A 410 -3.82 0.59 -3.33
CA ALA A 410 -3.00 0.64 -4.53
C ALA A 410 -3.16 2.01 -5.19
N PHE A 411 -2.08 2.54 -5.72
CA PHE A 411 -2.11 3.83 -6.37
C PHE A 411 -1.35 3.82 -7.69
N LYS A 412 -1.63 4.81 -8.54
CA LYS A 412 -0.98 4.97 -9.83
C LYS A 412 -0.45 6.38 -10.03
N PHE A 413 0.83 6.49 -10.36
CA PHE A 413 1.50 7.78 -10.56
C PHE A 413 2.46 7.74 -11.73
N ASN A 414 2.73 8.93 -12.27
CA ASN A 414 3.98 9.14 -12.98
C ASN A 414 5.12 9.25 -11.94
N TRP A 415 6.20 8.49 -12.12
CA TRP A 415 7.30 8.42 -11.16
C TRP A 415 8.63 8.31 -11.88
N THR A 416 9.57 9.16 -11.47
CA THR A 416 10.96 9.10 -11.92
C THR A 416 11.81 8.66 -10.73
N GLY A 417 12.22 7.39 -10.74
CA GLY A 417 13.09 6.79 -9.75
C GLY A 417 14.55 6.81 -10.21
N GLU A 418 15.40 7.43 -9.41
CA GLU A 418 16.83 7.60 -9.64
C GLU A 418 17.63 6.94 -8.50
N PRO A 419 17.61 5.60 -8.39
CA PRO A 419 18.27 4.91 -7.27
C PRO A 419 19.77 5.25 -7.21
N SER A 420 20.27 5.48 -5.99
CA SER A 420 21.68 5.85 -5.75
C SER A 420 22.68 4.72 -5.99
N ASP A 421 22.22 3.47 -5.93
CA ASP A 421 23.04 2.29 -6.21
C ASP A 421 23.27 2.13 -7.72
N ASN A 422 24.32 1.40 -8.10
CA ASN A 422 24.60 1.09 -9.50
C ASN A 422 23.70 -0.06 -10.03
N PRO A 423 23.51 -0.16 -11.37
CA PRO A 423 22.99 -1.37 -11.99
C PRO A 423 23.71 -2.63 -11.53
N THR A 424 22.96 -3.71 -11.32
CA THR A 424 23.51 -5.02 -10.97
C THR A 424 23.61 -5.86 -12.24
N LEU A 425 24.84 -6.24 -12.62
CA LEU A 425 25.11 -7.18 -13.71
C LEU A 425 25.62 -8.50 -13.14
N ARG A 426 25.17 -9.62 -13.70
CA ARG A 426 25.79 -10.94 -13.53
C ARG A 426 26.08 -11.56 -14.89
N THR A 427 27.22 -12.22 -15.02
CA THR A 427 27.58 -12.99 -16.20
C THR A 427 27.90 -14.45 -15.88
N TYR A 428 27.48 -15.34 -16.78
CA TYR A 428 27.68 -16.78 -16.68
C TYR A 428 28.20 -17.37 -17.99
N ALA A 429 29.18 -18.27 -17.88
CA ALA A 429 29.60 -19.15 -18.96
C ALA A 429 29.95 -20.52 -18.39
N ALA A 430 29.51 -21.60 -19.03
CA ALA A 430 29.72 -22.96 -18.53
C ALA A 430 31.22 -23.31 -18.31
N ALA A 431 32.08 -22.81 -19.19
CA ALA A 431 33.54 -22.87 -19.09
C ALA A 431 34.17 -21.74 -19.90
N PRO A 432 35.45 -21.40 -19.69
CA PRO A 432 36.19 -20.53 -20.60
C PRO A 432 36.06 -21.01 -22.06
N GLY A 433 35.72 -20.10 -22.97
CA GLY A 433 35.46 -20.40 -24.38
C GLY A 433 34.00 -20.78 -24.70
N SER A 434 33.12 -20.86 -23.71
CA SER A 434 31.67 -21.04 -23.92
C SER A 434 30.95 -19.69 -24.10
N ALA A 435 29.75 -19.73 -24.68
CA ALA A 435 28.84 -18.59 -24.73
C ALA A 435 28.63 -17.95 -23.34
N THR A 436 28.56 -16.62 -23.32
CA THR A 436 28.37 -15.84 -22.10
C THR A 436 26.95 -15.30 -22.04
N THR A 437 26.21 -15.63 -20.99
CA THR A 437 24.89 -15.05 -20.68
C THR A 437 25.05 -13.93 -19.66
N PHE A 438 24.36 -12.83 -19.91
CA PHE A 438 24.32 -11.59 -19.14
C PHE A 438 22.91 -11.42 -18.61
N TRP A 439 22.79 -11.13 -17.32
CA TRP A 439 21.55 -10.67 -16.69
C TRP A 439 21.83 -9.34 -16.01
N VAL A 440 21.08 -8.31 -16.37
CA VAL A 440 21.17 -6.98 -15.76
C VAL A 440 19.82 -6.52 -15.23
N SER A 441 19.84 -5.82 -14.09
CA SER A 441 18.72 -5.05 -13.57
C SER A 441 19.17 -3.85 -12.75
N TRP A 442 18.25 -2.92 -12.51
CA TRP A 442 18.50 -1.75 -11.65
C TRP A 442 17.26 -1.46 -10.79
N ASN A 443 17.36 -1.81 -9.50
CA ASN A 443 16.26 -1.73 -8.54
C ASN A 443 15.77 -0.29 -8.36
N GLY A 444 14.52 -0.02 -8.71
CA GLY A 444 13.91 1.31 -8.63
C GLY A 444 14.22 2.27 -9.78
N ALA A 445 15.05 1.92 -10.75
CA ALA A 445 15.30 2.79 -11.89
C ALA A 445 14.13 2.73 -12.90
N THR A 446 13.52 3.88 -13.16
CA THR A 446 12.38 3.99 -14.07
C THR A 446 12.77 4.43 -15.47
N GLU A 447 13.88 5.17 -15.62
CA GLU A 447 14.26 5.84 -16.87
C GLU A 447 15.09 4.99 -17.83
N VAL A 448 15.45 3.76 -17.45
CA VAL A 448 16.21 2.85 -18.34
C VAL A 448 15.32 2.43 -19.50
N ASP A 449 15.73 2.79 -20.72
CA ASP A 449 15.10 2.41 -21.99
C ASP A 449 15.80 1.18 -22.61
N TYR A 450 17.13 1.21 -22.65
CA TYR A 450 17.94 0.09 -23.12
C TYR A 450 19.27 -0.05 -22.37
N TRP A 451 19.91 -1.19 -22.59
CA TRP A 451 21.21 -1.54 -22.04
C TRP A 451 22.25 -1.67 -23.15
N ASN A 452 23.41 -1.06 -22.94
CA ASN A 452 24.62 -1.38 -23.70
C ASN A 452 25.44 -2.39 -22.90
N PHE A 453 25.73 -3.55 -23.48
CA PHE A 453 26.58 -4.57 -22.86
C PHE A 453 27.99 -4.48 -23.40
N TYR A 454 28.96 -4.42 -22.50
CA TYR A 454 30.38 -4.37 -22.83
C TYR A 454 31.10 -5.60 -22.29
N GLY A 455 32.07 -6.11 -23.04
CA GLY A 455 32.87 -7.25 -22.62
C GLY A 455 34.29 -7.22 -23.17
N THR A 456 35.18 -7.89 -22.44
CA THR A 456 36.55 -8.18 -22.87
C THR A 456 36.60 -9.48 -23.67
N THR A 457 37.74 -9.80 -24.28
CA THR A 457 38.00 -11.11 -24.89
C THR A 457 39.06 -11.85 -24.08
N SER A 458 39.31 -13.13 -24.39
CA SER A 458 40.41 -13.86 -23.75
C SER A 458 41.81 -13.33 -24.10
N THR A 459 41.93 -12.47 -25.10
CA THR A 459 43.21 -11.95 -25.61
C THR A 459 43.39 -10.45 -25.40
N SER A 460 42.35 -9.73 -24.94
CA SER A 460 42.39 -8.28 -24.70
C SER A 460 41.60 -7.92 -23.45
N GLU A 461 42.14 -7.02 -22.63
CA GLU A 461 41.47 -6.39 -21.48
C GLU A 461 40.63 -5.17 -21.88
N GLU A 462 40.62 -4.79 -23.16
CA GLU A 462 39.80 -3.69 -23.67
C GLU A 462 38.32 -4.07 -23.69
N PHE A 463 37.47 -3.22 -23.13
CA PHE A 463 36.02 -3.39 -23.19
C PHE A 463 35.47 -2.86 -24.51
N THR A 464 34.77 -3.72 -25.23
CA THR A 464 34.10 -3.36 -26.48
C THR A 464 32.59 -3.51 -26.34
N LEU A 465 31.83 -2.67 -27.05
CA LEU A 465 30.38 -2.78 -27.09
C LEU A 465 30.01 -4.08 -27.82
N LEU A 466 29.33 -4.98 -27.12
CA LEU A 466 28.88 -6.27 -27.63
C LEU A 466 27.53 -6.12 -28.32
N THR A 467 26.58 -5.45 -27.66
CA THR A 467 25.24 -5.23 -28.18
C THR A 467 24.53 -4.09 -27.45
N LYS A 468 23.49 -3.57 -28.11
CA LYS A 468 22.38 -2.83 -27.49
C LYS A 468 21.21 -3.81 -27.32
N ALA A 469 20.64 -3.88 -26.12
CA ALA A 469 19.43 -4.65 -25.85
C ALA A 469 18.35 -3.76 -25.23
N ASP A 470 17.18 -3.73 -25.84
CA ASP A 470 16.02 -3.05 -25.27
C ASP A 470 15.64 -3.70 -23.93
N ARG A 471 15.18 -2.89 -22.98
CA ARG A 471 14.78 -3.38 -21.66
C ARG A 471 13.59 -4.35 -21.78
N GLN A 472 13.70 -5.50 -21.12
CA GLN A 472 12.70 -6.59 -21.20
C GLN A 472 11.74 -6.68 -19.99
N GLY A 473 11.84 -5.75 -19.04
CA GLY A 473 11.13 -5.78 -17.75
C GLY A 473 12.05 -5.32 -16.62
N PHE A 474 11.98 -5.97 -15.45
CA PHE A 474 12.98 -5.77 -14.40
C PHE A 474 14.36 -6.31 -14.77
N GLN A 475 14.43 -7.57 -15.20
CA GLN A 475 15.65 -8.21 -15.68
C GLN A 475 15.71 -8.16 -17.22
N THR A 476 16.84 -7.74 -17.76
CA THR A 476 17.15 -7.87 -19.19
C THR A 476 18.21 -8.94 -19.38
N THR A 477 17.95 -9.87 -20.30
CA THR A 477 18.86 -10.99 -20.60
C THR A 477 19.45 -10.83 -21.99
N TYR A 478 20.75 -11.07 -22.09
CA TYR A 478 21.49 -11.15 -23.36
C TYR A 478 22.44 -12.35 -23.33
N THR A 479 22.60 -13.05 -24.45
CA THR A 479 23.59 -14.13 -24.58
C THR A 479 24.48 -13.86 -25.79
N SER A 480 25.78 -13.71 -25.53
CA SER A 480 26.82 -13.68 -26.57
C SER A 480 27.28 -15.10 -26.86
N THR A 481 27.53 -15.43 -28.13
CA THR A 481 28.12 -16.71 -28.51
C THR A 481 29.57 -16.85 -28.06
N ASP A 482 30.24 -15.73 -27.80
CA ASP A 482 31.64 -15.69 -27.40
C ASP A 482 31.81 -15.67 -25.88
N TYR A 483 33.01 -16.07 -25.44
CA TYR A 483 33.41 -16.00 -24.04
C TYR A 483 33.98 -14.61 -23.70
N HIS A 484 33.36 -13.95 -22.72
CA HIS A 484 33.80 -12.66 -22.21
C HIS A 484 34.26 -12.80 -20.76
N PRO A 485 35.58 -12.76 -20.46
CA PRO A 485 36.08 -12.95 -19.09
C PRO A 485 35.57 -11.88 -18.11
N ARG A 486 35.46 -10.63 -18.59
CA ARG A 486 34.98 -9.49 -17.82
C ARG A 486 33.93 -8.72 -18.60
N ALA A 487 32.97 -8.15 -17.89
CA ALA A 487 31.88 -7.39 -18.49
C ALA A 487 31.38 -6.26 -17.59
N TYR A 488 30.74 -5.27 -18.19
CA TYR A 488 29.86 -4.31 -17.50
C TYR A 488 28.68 -3.95 -18.41
N ALA A 489 27.62 -3.40 -17.83
CA ALA A 489 26.46 -2.91 -18.54
C ALA A 489 26.27 -1.42 -18.25
N GLU A 490 25.89 -0.66 -19.27
CA GLU A 490 25.49 0.74 -19.17
C GLU A 490 23.98 0.84 -19.35
N ALA A 491 23.32 1.50 -18.40
CA ALA A 491 21.93 1.88 -18.50
C ALA A 491 21.81 3.16 -19.34
N VAL A 492 20.93 3.17 -20.32
CA VAL A 492 20.73 4.31 -21.21
C VAL A 492 19.26 4.70 -21.26
N SER A 493 19.00 6.00 -21.24
CA SER A 493 17.65 6.55 -21.32
C SER A 493 17.15 6.65 -22.77
N SER A 494 15.88 7.01 -22.94
CA SER A 494 15.23 7.14 -24.25
C SER A 494 15.82 8.25 -25.14
N ASP A 495 16.48 9.27 -24.56
CA ASP A 495 17.16 10.31 -25.32
C ASP A 495 18.61 9.96 -25.69
N GLY A 496 19.08 8.77 -25.27
CA GLY A 496 20.43 8.28 -25.50
C GLY A 496 21.46 8.69 -24.44
N SER A 497 21.06 9.40 -23.38
CA SER A 497 21.95 9.73 -22.28
C SER A 497 22.28 8.53 -21.40
N SER A 498 23.55 8.42 -21.03
CA SER A 498 24.03 7.42 -20.07
C SER A 498 23.51 7.76 -18.67
N LEU A 499 22.81 6.81 -18.05
CA LEU A 499 22.23 6.95 -16.71
C LEU A 499 23.18 6.41 -15.63
N GLY A 500 23.97 5.39 -15.95
CA GLY A 500 24.88 4.77 -15.00
C GLY A 500 25.40 3.42 -15.46
N ASN A 501 26.53 3.00 -14.89
CA ASN A 501 27.19 1.74 -15.22
C ASN A 501 27.12 0.76 -14.06
N SER A 502 26.96 -0.52 -14.38
CA SER A 502 27.24 -1.58 -13.42
C SER A 502 28.71 -1.56 -13.01
N SER A 503 29.04 -2.22 -11.89
CA SER A 503 30.42 -2.60 -11.65
C SER A 503 30.92 -3.54 -12.75
N VAL A 504 32.23 -3.56 -12.96
CA VAL A 504 32.86 -4.58 -13.81
C VAL A 504 32.83 -5.91 -13.07
N VAL A 505 32.27 -6.93 -13.69
CA VAL A 505 32.16 -8.28 -13.13
C VAL A 505 33.04 -9.27 -13.87
N ASN A 506 33.47 -10.32 -13.17
CA ASN A 506 34.12 -11.48 -13.78
C ASN A 506 33.05 -12.53 -14.11
N THR A 507 33.15 -13.16 -15.28
CA THR A 507 32.22 -14.20 -15.69
C THR A 507 32.41 -15.48 -14.88
N THR A 508 31.30 -15.96 -14.33
CA THR A 508 31.26 -17.10 -13.41
C THR A 508 30.80 -18.36 -14.12
N SER A 509 31.22 -19.53 -13.63
CA SER A 509 30.71 -20.84 -14.09
C SER A 509 29.67 -21.45 -13.17
N SER A 510 29.25 -20.73 -12.12
CA SER A 510 28.21 -21.14 -11.20
C SER A 510 26.93 -20.35 -11.42
N LEU A 511 25.82 -21.08 -11.59
CA LEU A 511 24.49 -20.50 -11.45
C LEU A 511 24.21 -20.21 -9.96
N PRO A 512 23.33 -19.25 -9.64
CA PRO A 512 22.87 -19.07 -8.26
C PRO A 512 22.25 -20.37 -7.72
N SER A 513 22.43 -20.68 -6.43
CA SER A 513 21.55 -21.66 -5.80
C SER A 513 20.14 -21.08 -5.77
N GLN A 514 19.17 -21.80 -6.31
CA GLN A 514 17.76 -21.54 -6.07
C GLN A 514 17.39 -22.41 -4.86
N ASP A 515 17.60 -21.87 -3.66
CA ASP A 515 17.21 -22.54 -2.41
C ASP A 515 15.75 -22.24 -2.05
#